data_AF-A0A0N7Z9Y4-F1
#
_entry.id   AF-A0A0N7Z9Y4-F1
#
_cell.length_a   1.000
_cell.length_b   1.000
_cell.length_c   1.000
_cell.angle_alpha   90.00
_cell.angle_beta   90.00
_cell.angle_gamma   90.00
#
_symmetry.space_group_name_H-M   'P 1'
#
loop_
_entity.id
_entity.type
_entity.pdbx_description
1 polymer ?
#
loop_
_entity_poly.entity_id
_entity_poly.type
_entity_poly.pdbx_seq_one_letter_code
_entity_poly.pdbx_strand_id
1 'polypeptide(L)'
;MGVLQMGQVFLVLLSHMIISALTTSIAFLVLTSQLKNVLGIPVSRYSGPFKTVHTYRDLCLGLPAANPVVVVVSVVCIIALVVNNEILKPRMRKVSRIPVPMELLVVVAGTAVSDLLHLEERHHVTVVGHVPTG
;
A
#
# COMPACT_ATOMS: atom_id res chain seq x y z
N MET A 1 -12.83 14.23 25.38
CA MET A 1 -11.38 13.96 25.55
C MET A 1 -10.50 15.22 25.52
N GLY A 2 -11.01 16.43 25.22
CA GLY A 2 -10.18 17.66 25.19
C GLY A 2 -10.09 18.43 26.52
N VAL A 3 -11.02 18.24 27.46
CA VAL A 3 -11.15 19.11 28.64
C VAL A 3 -10.23 18.70 29.82
N LEU A 4 -9.85 17.43 29.91
CA LEU A 4 -9.16 16.85 31.08
C LEU A 4 -7.68 16.53 30.83
N GLN A 5 -7.10 16.88 29.68
CA GLN A 5 -5.73 16.52 29.25
C GLN A 5 -5.34 15.02 29.41
N MET A 6 -6.30 14.13 29.65
CA MET A 6 -6.10 12.68 29.83
C MET A 6 -5.39 12.01 28.64
N GLY A 7 -5.53 12.57 27.43
CA GLY A 7 -4.81 12.10 26.25
C GLY A 7 -3.30 12.27 26.35
N GLN A 8 -2.81 13.29 27.04
CA GLN A 8 -1.39 13.56 27.21
C GLN A 8 -0.75 12.63 28.26
N VAL A 9 -1.51 12.28 29.29
CA VAL A 9 -1.11 11.30 30.32
C VAL A 9 -1.03 9.89 29.72
N PHE A 10 -2.02 9.50 28.91
CA PHE A 10 -2.03 8.21 28.23
C PHE A 10 -0.87 8.04 27.23
N LEU A 11 -0.52 9.11 26.51
CA LEU A 11 0.58 9.11 25.54
C LEU A 11 1.96 9.00 26.20
N VAL A 12 2.12 9.53 27.42
CA VAL A 12 3.34 9.40 28.23
C VAL A 12 3.43 8.04 28.92
N LEU A 13 2.29 7.47 29.35
CA LEU A 13 2.26 6.13 29.96
C LEU A 13 2.50 5.00 28.97
N LEU A 14 2.05 5.15 27.72
CA LEU A 14 2.35 4.18 26.68
C LEU A 14 3.84 4.30 26.32
N SER A 15 4.64 3.37 26.83
CA SER A 15 6.07 3.33 26.55
C SER A 15 6.34 3.42 25.05
N HIS A 16 7.39 4.15 24.67
CA HIS A 16 7.89 4.20 23.29
C HIS A 16 8.06 2.81 22.67
N MET A 17 8.38 1.79 23.49
CA MET A 17 8.45 0.38 23.09
C MET A 17 7.10 -0.16 22.58
N ILE A 18 6.01 0.15 23.30
CA ILE A 18 4.65 -0.32 22.95
C ILE A 18 4.20 0.33 21.65
N ILE A 19 4.44 1.63 21.49
CA ILE A 19 4.08 2.37 20.26
C ILE A 19 4.85 1.81 19.05
N SER A 20 6.15 1.56 19.19
CA SER A 20 6.97 0.97 18.13
C SER A 20 6.51 -0.45 17.77
N ALA A 21 6.22 -1.29 18.77
CA ALA A 21 5.72 -2.65 18.56
C ALA A 21 4.33 -2.68 17.89
N LEU A 22 3.42 -1.80 18.30
CA LEU A 22 2.09 -1.66 17.68
C LEU A 22 2.21 -1.18 16.23
N THR A 23 3.03 -0.16 15.98
CA THR A 23 3.24 0.37 14.62
C THR A 23 3.80 -0.70 13.69
N THR A 24 4.80 -1.46 14.16
CA THR A 24 5.39 -2.57 13.40
C THR A 24 4.37 -3.68 13.13
N SER A 25 3.55 -4.02 14.11
CA SER A 25 2.48 -5.02 13.97
C SER A 25 1.42 -4.59 12.94
N ILE A 26 1.00 -3.33 12.98
CA ILE A 26 0.05 -2.76 12.01
C ILE A 26 0.68 -2.75 10.62
N ALA A 27 1.95 -2.37 10.48
CA ALA A 27 2.65 -2.39 9.19
C ALA A 27 2.64 -3.80 8.57
N PHE A 28 2.87 -4.85 9.36
CA PHE A 28 2.79 -6.23 8.90
C PHE A 28 1.38 -6.63 8.45
N LEU A 29 0.34 -6.21 9.19
CA LEU A 29 -1.06 -6.47 8.83
C LEU A 29 -1.47 -5.77 7.53
N VAL A 30 -1.01 -4.53 7.33
CA VAL A 30 -1.21 -3.77 6.08
C VAL A 30 -0.47 -4.45 4.94
N LEU A 31 0.79 -4.84 5.12
CA LEU A 31 1.58 -5.58 4.13
C LEU A 31 0.87 -6.86 3.70
N THR A 32 0.37 -7.64 4.66
CA THR A 32 -0.42 -8.87 4.38
C THR A 32 -1.63 -8.56 3.50
N SER A 33 -2.30 -7.44 3.77
CA SER A 33 -3.51 -7.05 3.05
C SER A 33 -3.21 -6.57 1.62
N GLN A 34 -2.09 -5.88 1.42
CA GLN A 34 -1.64 -5.39 0.12
C GLN A 34 -1.04 -6.48 -0.77
N LEU A 35 -0.50 -7.55 -0.19
CA LEU A 35 0.15 -8.63 -0.93
C LEU A 35 -0.82 -9.31 -1.93
N LYS A 36 -2.12 -9.34 -1.62
CA LYS A 36 -3.19 -9.81 -2.52
C LYS A 36 -3.26 -8.99 -3.81
N ASN A 37 -3.17 -7.66 -3.67
CA ASN A 37 -3.23 -6.73 -4.79
C ASN A 37 -1.97 -6.81 -5.65
N VAL A 38 -0.79 -6.94 -5.01
CA VAL A 38 0.50 -7.08 -5.69
C VAL A 38 0.58 -8.35 -6.54
N LEU A 39 -0.01 -9.45 -6.05
CA LEU A 39 -0.03 -10.74 -6.76
C LEU A 39 -1.19 -10.86 -7.76
N GLY A 40 -2.19 -9.97 -7.69
CA GLY A 40 -3.36 -10.00 -8.58
C GLY A 40 -4.28 -11.20 -8.36
N ILE A 41 -4.27 -11.81 -7.18
CA ILE A 41 -5.08 -13.00 -6.87
C ILE A 41 -6.39 -12.57 -6.18
N PRO A 42 -7.57 -13.01 -6.66
CA PRO A 42 -8.83 -12.78 -5.96
C PRO A 42 -8.90 -13.63 -4.68
N VAL A 43 -8.40 -13.09 -3.56
CA VAL A 43 -8.48 -13.76 -2.27
C VAL A 43 -9.75 -13.34 -1.54
N SER A 44 -10.61 -14.32 -1.21
CA SER A 44 -11.82 -14.11 -0.43
C SER A 44 -11.56 -13.34 0.87
N ARG A 45 -12.45 -12.40 1.19
CA ARG A 45 -12.40 -11.64 2.43
C ARG A 45 -12.96 -12.50 3.56
N TYR A 46 -12.10 -13.20 4.28
CA TYR A 46 -12.48 -13.88 5.51
C TYR A 46 -12.81 -12.86 6.61
N SER A 47 -13.71 -13.17 7.53
CA SER A 47 -14.02 -12.35 8.71
C SER A 47 -14.03 -13.27 9.93
N GLY A 48 -13.24 -12.95 10.97
CA GLY A 48 -13.08 -13.78 12.16
C GLY A 48 -11.66 -13.79 12.72
N PRO A 49 -11.44 -14.37 13.92
CA PRO A 49 -10.10 -14.61 14.46
C PRO A 49 -9.29 -15.53 13.52
N PHE A 50 -7.96 -15.39 13.48
CA PHE A 50 -7.05 -16.13 12.58
C PHE A 50 -7.19 -15.89 11.06
N LYS A 51 -7.97 -14.88 10.63
CA LYS A 51 -8.10 -14.46 9.22
C LYS A 51 -6.77 -14.34 8.46
N THR A 52 -5.73 -13.81 9.11
CA THR A 52 -4.41 -13.60 8.52
C THR A 52 -3.77 -14.91 8.10
N VAL A 53 -3.87 -15.96 8.93
CA VAL A 53 -3.30 -17.29 8.64
C VAL A 53 -4.02 -17.95 7.46
N HIS A 54 -5.36 -17.90 7.45
CA HIS A 54 -6.14 -18.41 6.33
C HIS A 54 -5.82 -17.68 5.02
N THR A 55 -5.66 -16.36 5.11
CA THR A 55 -5.24 -15.52 3.99
C THR A 55 -3.87 -15.94 3.43
N TYR A 56 -2.88 -16.20 4.28
CA TYR A 56 -1.57 -16.69 3.83
C TYR A 56 -1.65 -18.05 3.16
N ARG A 57 -2.49 -18.96 3.68
CA ARG A 57 -2.72 -20.27 3.07
C ARG A 57 -3.28 -20.14 1.65
N ASP A 58 -4.35 -19.36 1.48
CA ASP A 58 -4.95 -19.14 0.15
C ASP A 58 -4.00 -18.41 -0.79
N LEU A 59 -3.18 -17.51 -0.26
CA LEU A 59 -2.18 -16.82 -1.05
C LEU A 59 -1.15 -17.82 -1.59
N CYS A 60 -0.60 -18.68 -0.73
CA CYS A 60 0.35 -19.73 -1.13
C CYS A 60 -0.23 -20.71 -2.14
N LEU A 61 -1.51 -21.07 -2.00
CA LEU A 61 -2.20 -21.95 -2.94
C LEU A 61 -2.58 -21.24 -4.24
N GLY A 62 -2.82 -19.93 -4.21
CA GLY A 62 -3.18 -19.09 -5.34
C GLY A 62 -1.99 -18.50 -6.11
N LEU A 63 -0.76 -18.62 -5.59
CA LEU A 63 0.47 -18.20 -6.27
C LEU A 63 0.57 -18.64 -7.75
N PRO A 64 0.25 -19.90 -8.13
CA PRO A 64 0.29 -20.32 -9.54
C PRO A 64 -0.79 -19.67 -10.42
N ALA A 65 -1.85 -19.11 -9.83
CA ALA A 65 -2.91 -18.37 -10.52
C ALA A 65 -2.66 -16.85 -10.53
N ALA A 66 -1.50 -16.39 -10.04
CA ALA A 66 -1.14 -14.98 -10.04
C ALA A 66 -1.00 -14.44 -11.46
N ASN A 67 -1.45 -13.21 -11.68
CA ASN A 67 -1.32 -12.56 -12.97
C ASN A 67 0.09 -11.98 -13.12
N PRO A 68 0.93 -12.50 -14.05
CA PRO A 68 2.32 -12.07 -14.17
C PRO A 68 2.44 -10.59 -14.53
N VAL A 69 1.46 -10.02 -15.24
CA VAL A 69 1.46 -8.59 -15.61
C VAL A 69 1.23 -7.71 -14.39
N VAL A 70 0.30 -8.09 -13.51
CA VAL A 70 0.04 -7.37 -12.24
C VAL A 70 1.28 -7.38 -11.36
N VAL A 71 1.98 -8.52 -11.30
CA VAL A 71 3.23 -8.64 -10.54
C VAL A 71 4.32 -7.72 -11.10
N VAL A 72 4.52 -7.73 -12.43
CA VAL A 72 5.52 -6.85 -13.08
C VAL A 72 5.21 -5.38 -12.84
N VAL A 73 3.96 -4.95 -13.06
CA VAL A 73 3.53 -3.56 -12.82
C VAL A 73 3.73 -3.17 -11.36
N SER A 74 3.40 -4.06 -10.43
CA SER A 74 3.59 -3.83 -9.00
C SER A 74 5.06 -3.69 -8.63
N VAL A 75 5.93 -4.54 -9.17
CA VAL A 75 7.39 -4.45 -8.95
C VAL A 75 7.95 -3.15 -9.50
N VAL A 76 7.57 -2.76 -10.72
CA VAL A 76 8.00 -1.48 -11.32
C VAL A 76 7.52 -0.30 -10.47
N CYS A 77 6.29 -0.33 -9.98
CA CYS A 77 5.75 0.70 -9.10
C CYS A 77 6.50 0.78 -7.77
N ILE A 78 6.79 -0.37 -7.13
CA ILE A 78 7.58 -0.42 -5.89
C ILE A 78 8.98 0.16 -6.10
N ILE A 79 9.67 -0.22 -7.19
CA ILE A 79 10.99 0.33 -7.51
C ILE A 79 10.91 1.84 -7.72
N ALA A 80 9.92 2.32 -8.48
CA ALA A 80 9.72 3.75 -8.70
C ALA A 80 9.51 4.51 -7.37
N LEU A 81 8.70 3.96 -6.45
CA LEU A 81 8.45 4.55 -5.13
C LEU A 81 9.71 4.53 -4.24
N VAL A 82 10.47 3.44 -4.24
CA VAL A 82 11.73 3.34 -3.48
C VAL A 82 12.75 4.35 -4.00
N VAL A 83 12.96 4.39 -5.32
CA VAL A 83 13.82 5.39 -5.98
C VAL A 83 13.38 6.81 -5.66
N ASN A 84 12.07 7.06 -5.65
CA ASN A 84 11.54 8.36 -5.30
C ASN A 84 11.84 8.74 -3.84
N ASN A 85 11.60 7.79 -2.92
CA ASN A 85 11.83 8.01 -1.50
C ASN A 85 13.31 8.17 -1.15
N GLU A 86 14.20 7.42 -1.80
CA GLU A 86 15.62 7.37 -1.45
C GLU A 86 16.46 8.38 -2.24
N ILE A 87 16.10 8.70 -3.49
CA ILE A 87 16.88 9.60 -4.35
C ILE A 87 16.19 10.96 -4.49
N LEU A 88 14.90 10.98 -4.87
CA LEU A 88 14.21 12.23 -5.14
C LEU A 88 13.94 13.02 -3.84
N LYS A 89 13.47 12.40 -2.75
CA LYS A 89 13.22 13.13 -1.50
C LYS A 89 14.47 13.86 -0.97
N PRO A 90 15.66 13.25 -0.84
CA PRO A 90 16.83 13.99 -0.37
C PRO A 90 17.38 15.01 -1.37
N ARG A 91 17.26 14.75 -2.69
CA ARG A 91 17.60 15.75 -3.73
C ARG A 91 16.66 16.96 -3.67
N MET A 92 15.36 16.73 -3.56
CA MET A 92 14.33 17.77 -3.52
C MET A 92 14.37 18.55 -2.21
N ARG A 93 14.72 17.92 -1.08
CA ARG A 93 14.98 18.62 0.19
C ARG A 93 16.09 19.66 0.09
N LYS A 94 17.04 19.50 -0.84
CA LYS A 94 18.11 20.48 -1.09
C LYS A 94 17.67 21.64 -1.98
N VAL A 95 16.62 21.46 -2.78
CA VAL A 95 16.18 22.43 -3.80
C VAL A 95 14.92 23.20 -3.37
N SER A 96 13.98 22.56 -2.67
CA SER A 96 12.72 23.18 -2.27
C SER A 96 12.39 22.91 -0.80
N ARG A 97 11.90 23.94 -0.11
CA ARG A 97 11.44 23.89 1.29
C ARG A 97 10.05 23.26 1.41
N ILE A 98 9.34 23.11 0.29
CA ILE A 98 7.97 22.59 0.23
C ILE A 98 8.02 21.09 -0.10
N PRO A 99 7.35 20.22 0.67
CA PRO A 99 7.28 18.79 0.38
C PRO A 99 6.50 18.58 -0.93
N VAL A 100 7.18 18.04 -1.96
CA VAL A 100 6.56 17.73 -3.24
C VAL A 100 5.78 16.40 -3.11
N PRO A 101 4.49 16.34 -3.52
CA PRO A 101 3.67 15.14 -3.43
C PRO A 101 4.04 14.15 -4.55
N MET A 102 5.23 13.59 -4.44
CA MET A 102 5.81 12.70 -5.44
C MET A 102 5.02 11.39 -5.66
N GLU A 103 4.36 10.90 -4.61
CA GLU A 103 3.48 9.72 -4.67
C GLU A 103 2.33 9.96 -5.65
N LEU A 104 1.77 11.18 -5.65
CA LEU A 104 0.70 11.56 -6.55
C LEU A 104 1.17 11.58 -8.02
N LEU A 105 2.40 12.04 -8.26
CA LEU A 105 2.99 12.08 -9.59
C LEU A 105 3.18 10.65 -10.16
N VAL A 106 3.61 9.71 -9.32
CA VAL A 106 3.72 8.29 -9.69
C VAL A 106 2.35 7.71 -10.01
N VAL A 107 1.31 8.05 -9.24
CA VAL A 107 -0.07 7.61 -9.52
C VAL A 107 -0.54 8.15 -10.86
N VAL A 108 -0.38 9.45 -11.14
CA VAL A 108 -0.78 10.06 -12.42
C VAL A 108 -0.05 9.41 -13.60
N ALA A 109 1.26 9.21 -13.49
CA ALA A 109 2.04 8.55 -14.52
C ALA A 109 1.59 7.09 -14.73
N GLY A 110 1.34 6.35 -13.64
CA GLY A 110 0.84 4.97 -13.70
C GLY A 110 -0.53 4.87 -14.36
N THR A 111 -1.46 5.79 -14.05
CA THR A 111 -2.77 5.85 -14.70
C THR A 111 -2.65 6.14 -16.19
N ALA A 112 -1.81 7.10 -16.59
CA ALA A 112 -1.59 7.41 -18.00
C ALA A 112 -1.00 6.21 -18.77
N VAL A 113 -0.02 5.52 -18.20
CA VAL A 113 0.57 4.31 -18.79
C VAL A 113 -0.47 3.19 -18.87
N SER A 114 -1.30 3.02 -17.84
CA SER A 114 -2.35 2.00 -17.81
C SER A 114 -3.41 2.20 -18.90
N ASP A 115 -3.79 3.45 -19.15
CA ASP A 115 -4.71 3.84 -20.23
C ASP A 115 -4.09 3.58 -21.61
N LEU A 116 -2.85 4.03 -21.83
CA LEU A 116 -2.14 3.83 -23.10
C LEU A 116 -1.96 2.35 -23.47
N LEU A 117 -1.67 1.49 -22.48
CA LEU A 117 -1.44 0.06 -22.69
C LEU A 117 -2.72 -0.80 -22.63
N HIS A 118 -3.89 -0.21 -22.34
CA HIS A 118 -5.15 -0.95 -22.17
C HIS A 118 -4.99 -2.18 -21.25
N LEU A 119 -4.35 -1.99 -20.10
CA LEU A 119 -3.99 -3.09 -19.18
C LEU A 119 -5.21 -3.84 -18.63
N GLU A 120 -6.35 -3.17 -18.50
CA GLU A 120 -7.61 -3.78 -18.10
C GLU A 120 -8.09 -4.81 -19.14
N GLU A 121 -8.24 -4.39 -20.39
CA GLU A 121 -8.85 -5.20 -21.47
C GLU A 121 -7.93 -6.33 -21.93
N ARG A 122 -6.62 -6.08 -22.04
CA ARG A 122 -5.66 -7.06 -22.58
C ARG A 122 -5.11 -8.02 -21.53
N HIS A 123 -5.01 -7.57 -20.29
CA HIS A 123 -4.32 -8.32 -19.25
C HIS A 123 -5.19 -8.59 -18.02
N HIS A 124 -6.48 -8.28 -18.05
CA HIS A 124 -7.41 -8.49 -16.93
C HIS A 124 -6.86 -7.91 -15.62
N VAL A 125 -6.18 -6.77 -15.70
CA VAL A 125 -5.68 -6.04 -14.54
C VAL A 125 -6.85 -5.31 -13.91
N THR A 126 -7.08 -5.52 -12.61
CA THR A 126 -8.12 -4.80 -11.87
C THR A 126 -7.79 -3.30 -11.81
N VAL A 127 -8.61 -2.48 -12.47
CA VAL A 127 -8.50 -1.02 -12.40
C VAL A 127 -9.51 -0.42 -11.44
N VAL A 128 -9.25 0.82 -11.01
CA VAL A 128 -10.21 1.61 -10.24
C VAL A 128 -11.31 2.07 -11.19
N GLY A 129 -12.52 1.52 -11.01
CA GLY A 129 -13.68 1.87 -11.82
C GLY A 129 -14.23 3.27 -11.53
N HIS A 130 -15.48 3.50 -11.96
CA HIS A 130 -16.11 4.81 -11.81
C HIS A 130 -16.18 5.27 -10.35
N VAL A 131 -15.59 6.44 -10.07
CA VAL A 131 -15.67 7.12 -8.78
C VAL A 131 -16.82 8.14 -8.87
N PRO A 132 -17.91 7.98 -8.09
CA PRO A 132 -19.02 8.91 -8.15
C PRO A 132 -18.55 10.30 -7.72
N THR A 133 -18.82 11.28 -8.57
CA THR A 133 -18.70 12.69 -8.20
C THR A 133 -19.92 13.05 -7.37
N GLY A 134 -19.69 13.46 -6.11
CA GLY A 134 -20.74 13.77 -5.15
C GLY A 134 -21.74 14.82 -5.62
#